data_AF-A0A7W0T7D8-F1
#
_entry.id   AF-A0A7W0T7D8-F1
#
_cell.length_a   1.000
_cell.length_b   1.000
_cell.length_c   1.000
_cell.angle_alpha   90.00
_cell.angle_beta   90.00
_cell.angle_gamma   90.00
#
_symmetry.space_group_name_H-M   'P 1'
#
loop_
_entity.id
_entity.type
_entity.pdbx_description
1 polymer ?
#
loop_
_entity_poly.entity_id
_entity_poly.type
_entity_poly.pdbx_seq_one_letter_code
_entity_poly.pdbx_strand_id
1 'polypeptide(L)'
;YRFGTHSGWLEACHDLGTRVIAPDCGFYADQRPCLVYALNAGEYDAASLVDAVRRAHAESAPRRPGLHRRLDERRLLAARHREIYLDAMTNAALSCHR
;
A
#
# COMPACT_ATOMS: atom_id res chain seq x y z
N TYR A 1 13.13 -5.06 1.22
CA TYR A 1 13.10 -3.67 0.69
C TYR A 1 14.40 -3.26 -0.02
N ARG A 2 15.11 -4.18 -0.68
CA ARG A 2 16.43 -3.90 -1.28
C ARG A 2 16.35 -3.11 -2.60
N PHE A 3 15.19 -3.14 -3.24
CA PHE A 3 14.86 -2.35 -4.43
C PHE A 3 13.80 -1.34 -4.00
N GLY A 4 14.16 -0.05 -3.99
CA GLY A 4 13.32 1.02 -3.46
C GLY A 4 12.21 1.40 -4.43
N THR A 5 11.03 0.79 -4.27
CA THR A 5 9.79 1.34 -4.84
C THR A 5 9.07 2.16 -3.78
N HIS A 6 8.23 3.13 -4.18
CA HIS A 6 7.39 3.88 -3.23
C HIS A 6 6.52 2.94 -2.37
N SER A 7 5.98 1.89 -2.99
CA SER A 7 5.25 0.82 -2.29
C SER A 7 6.12 0.03 -1.31
N GLY A 8 7.38 -0.28 -1.69
CA GLY A 8 8.31 -1.02 -0.85
C GLY A 8 8.70 -0.24 0.41
N TRP A 9 8.84 1.08 0.31
CA TRP A 9 9.07 1.94 1.48
C TRP A 9 7.87 1.92 2.44
N LEU A 10 6.64 2.07 1.91
CA LEU A 10 5.41 2.00 2.70
C LEU A 10 5.27 0.65 3.43
N GLU A 11 5.53 -0.46 2.74
CA GLU A 11 5.50 -1.80 3.32
C GLU A 11 6.56 -1.99 4.42
N ALA A 12 7.73 -1.35 4.30
CA ALA A 12 8.77 -1.37 5.32
C ALA A 12 8.34 -0.66 6.60
N CYS A 13 7.76 0.53 6.47
CA CYS A 13 7.23 1.28 7.60
C CYS A 13 6.12 0.51 8.31
N HIS A 14 5.19 -0.10 7.56
CA HIS A 14 4.13 -0.93 8.14
C HIS A 14 4.70 -2.10 8.97
N ASP A 15 5.69 -2.82 8.44
CA ASP A 15 6.27 -3.99 9.13
C ASP A 15 7.07 -3.59 10.39
N LEU A 16 7.64 -2.38 10.40
CA LEU A 16 8.31 -1.79 11.55
C LEU A 16 7.37 -1.09 12.55
N GLY A 17 6.09 -0.93 12.22
CA GLY A 17 5.14 -0.18 13.05
C GLY A 17 5.42 1.33 13.04
N THR A 18 6.00 1.84 11.95
CA THR A 18 6.31 3.25 11.74
C THR A 18 5.14 3.92 11.03
N ARG A 19 4.67 5.06 11.55
CA ARG A 19 3.64 5.86 10.88
C ARG A 19 4.13 6.38 9.54
N VAL A 20 3.28 6.32 8.52
CA VAL A 20 3.52 6.98 7.22
C VAL A 20 2.55 8.13 7.06
N ILE A 21 3.09 9.26 6.60
CA ILE A 21 2.34 10.37 6.02
C ILE A 21 2.72 10.38 4.53
N ALA A 22 1.74 10.27 3.65
CA ALA A 22 1.91 10.24 2.21
C ALA A 22 1.00 11.28 1.53
N PRO A 23 1.29 11.70 0.29
CA PRO A 23 0.32 12.50 -0.44
C PRO A 23 -0.95 11.69 -0.71
N ASP A 24 -2.06 12.38 -0.93
CA ASP A 24 -3.36 11.80 -1.31
C ASP A 24 -3.40 11.27 -2.76
N CYS A 25 -2.28 11.34 -3.49
CA CYS A 25 -2.08 10.72 -4.79
C CYS A 25 -1.16 9.48 -4.72
N GLY A 26 -1.22 8.59 -5.73
CA GLY A 26 -0.27 7.47 -5.85
C GLY A 26 -0.63 6.17 -5.10
N PHE A 27 -1.92 5.97 -4.77
CA PHE A 27 -2.46 4.72 -4.22
C PHE A 27 -1.83 4.23 -2.90
N TYR A 28 -1.24 5.12 -2.08
CA TYR A 28 -0.65 4.72 -0.78
C TYR A 28 -1.71 4.19 0.19
N ALA A 29 -2.83 4.91 0.31
CA ALA A 29 -3.92 4.56 1.22
C ALA A 29 -4.63 3.25 0.84
N ASP A 30 -4.58 2.85 -0.44
CA ASP A 30 -5.13 1.58 -0.92
C ASP A 30 -4.25 0.38 -0.55
N GLN A 31 -2.96 0.62 -0.28
CA GLN A 31 -2.01 -0.44 0.05
C GLN A 31 -1.94 -0.69 1.55
N ARG A 32 -1.83 0.37 2.35
CA ARG A 32 -1.71 0.29 3.81
C ARG A 32 -2.38 1.47 4.51
N PRO A 33 -2.75 1.32 5.79
CA PRO A 33 -3.12 2.46 6.62
C PRO A 33 -1.97 3.48 6.70
N CYS A 34 -2.21 4.68 6.20
CA CYS A 34 -1.33 5.84 6.33
C CYS A 34 -2.17 7.10 6.56
N LEU A 35 -1.53 8.13 7.10
CA LEU A 35 -2.10 9.47 7.07
C LEU A 35 -1.83 10.08 5.69
N VAL A 36 -2.74 10.93 5.23
CA VAL A 36 -2.60 11.62 3.94
C VAL A 36 -2.61 13.12 4.12
N TYR A 37 -1.89 13.82 3.25
CA TYR A 37 -1.96 15.27 3.08
C TYR A 37 -2.30 15.59 1.62
N ALA A 38 -2.96 16.72 1.37
CA ALA A 38 -3.40 17.07 0.03
C ALA A 38 -2.23 17.56 -0.83
N LEU A 39 -1.98 16.84 -1.93
CA LEU A 39 -1.01 17.18 -2.96
C LEU A 39 -1.53 16.69 -4.31
N ASN A 40 -2.24 17.56 -5.02
CA ASN A 40 -2.81 17.29 -6.33
C ASN A 40 -2.01 17.98 -7.44
N ALA A 41 -2.46 17.83 -8.70
CA ALA A 41 -1.79 18.35 -9.90
C ALA A 41 -1.88 19.88 -10.06
N GLY A 42 -1.51 20.63 -9.01
CA GLY A 42 -1.44 22.09 -9.01
C GLY A 42 -1.49 22.71 -7.61
N GLU A 43 -2.00 21.99 -6.61
CA GLU A 43 -2.24 22.54 -5.28
C GLU A 43 -1.61 21.67 -4.18
N TYR A 44 -0.95 22.35 -3.25
CA TYR A 44 -0.40 21.79 -2.03
C TYR A 44 -1.03 22.50 -0.84
N ASP A 45 -1.70 21.73 0.03
CA ASP A 45 -2.24 22.24 1.28
C ASP A 45 -1.28 21.95 2.45
N ALA A 46 -0.50 22.96 2.84
CA ALA A 46 0.43 22.86 3.96
C ALA A 46 -0.27 22.62 5.31
N ALA A 47 -1.51 23.09 5.50
CA ALA A 47 -2.23 22.89 6.75
C ALA A 47 -2.57 21.41 6.94
N SER A 48 -2.99 20.73 5.87
CA SER A 48 -3.24 19.28 5.89
C SER A 48 -2.01 18.46 6.31
N LEU A 49 -0.81 18.84 5.85
CA LEU A 49 0.44 18.18 6.25
C LEU A 49 0.75 18.41 7.74
N VAL A 50 0.60 19.66 8.22
CA VAL A 50 0.81 19.99 9.64
C VAL A 50 -0.13 19.19 10.52
N ASP A 51 -1.40 19.07 10.14
CA ASP A 51 -2.38 18.30 10.90
C ASP A 51 -2.07 16.80 10.87
N ALA A 52 -1.64 16.25 9.73
CA ALA A 52 -1.17 14.87 9.64
C ALA A 52 0.03 14.61 10.57
N VAL A 53 0.99 15.53 10.66
CA VAL A 53 2.14 15.42 11.58
C VAL A 53 1.70 15.46 13.04
N ARG A 54 0.80 16.38 13.40
CA ARG A 54 0.26 16.48 14.77
C ARG A 54 -0.46 15.20 15.18
N ARG A 55 -1.30 14.65 14.29
CA ARG A 55 -1.97 13.35 14.50
C ARG A 55 -0.97 12.21 14.61
N ALA A 56 0.05 12.19 13.75
CA ALA A 56 1.12 11.19 13.79
C ALA A 56 1.80 11.13 15.17
N HIS A 57 2.02 12.31 15.76
CA HIS A 57 2.63 12.46 17.07
C HIS A 57 1.69 12.10 18.24
N ALA A 58 0.41 12.48 18.14
CA ALA A 58 -0.54 12.32 19.24
C ALA A 58 -1.07 10.88 19.40
N GLU A 59 -1.27 10.13 18.31
CA GLU A 59 -1.81 8.77 18.39
C GLU A 59 -0.69 7.72 18.57
N SER A 60 -1.04 6.60 19.20
CA SER A 60 -0.11 5.50 19.46
C SER A 60 0.50 4.93 18.17
N ALA A 61 1.73 4.41 18.28
CA ALA A 61 2.42 3.79 17.16
C ALA A 61 1.60 2.61 16.58
N PRO A 62 1.55 2.45 15.24
CA PRO A 62 0.90 1.32 14.61
C PRO A 62 1.43 -0.03 15.11
N ARG A 63 0.52 -0.98 15.31
CA ARG A 63 0.88 -2.35 15.69
C ARG A 63 1.59 -3.04 14.52
N ARG A 64 2.73 -3.67 14.82
CA ARG A 64 3.44 -4.54 13.87
C ARG A 64 2.61 -5.79 13.56
N PRO A 65 2.47 -6.19 12.28
CA PRO A 65 1.65 -7.33 11.88
C PRO A 65 2.20 -8.69 12.37
N GLY A 66 3.51 -8.80 12.56
CA GLY A 66 4.19 -10.04 12.95
C GLY A 66 4.41 -11.01 11.78
N LEU A 67 5.39 -11.92 11.93
CA LEU A 67 5.82 -12.81 10.85
C LEU A 67 4.71 -13.72 10.32
N HIS A 68 3.91 -14.31 11.20
CA HIS A 68 2.86 -15.26 10.80
C HIS A 68 1.83 -14.60 9.87
N ARG A 69 1.33 -13.42 10.25
CA ARG A 69 0.39 -12.65 9.43
C ARG A 69 0.98 -12.30 8.06
N ARG A 70 2.26 -11.95 7.99
CA ARG A 70 2.95 -11.62 6.73
C ARG A 70 3.14 -12.85 5.83
N LEU A 71 3.38 -14.02 6.41
CA LEU A 71 3.44 -15.27 5.65
C LEU A 71 2.07 -15.63 5.07
N ASP A 72 0.99 -15.45 5.84
CA ASP A 72 -0.37 -15.73 5.36
C ASP A 72 -0.80 -14.76 4.27
N GLU A 73 -0.50 -13.47 4.44
CA GLU A 73 -0.72 -12.46 3.41
C GLU A 73 0.03 -12.78 2.11
N ARG A 74 1.30 -13.19 2.20
CA ARG A 74 2.08 -13.61 1.03
C ARG A 74 1.46 -14.81 0.32
N ARG A 75 0.98 -15.81 1.07
CA ARG A 75 0.31 -17.00 0.49
C ARG A 75 -0.98 -16.61 -0.21
N LEU A 76 -1.78 -15.75 0.42
CA LEU A 76 -3.03 -15.24 -0.14
C LEU A 76 -2.78 -14.49 -1.46
N LEU A 77 -1.84 -13.56 -1.48
CA LEU A 77 -1.50 -12.80 -2.68
C LEU A 77 -1.01 -13.71 -3.82
N ALA A 78 -0.16 -14.69 -3.51
CA ALA A 78 0.29 -15.66 -4.51
C ALA A 78 -0.87 -16.50 -5.09
N ALA A 79 -1.81 -16.93 -4.25
CA ALA A 79 -3.00 -17.65 -4.70
C ALA A 79 -3.88 -16.79 -5.60
N ARG A 80 -4.15 -15.52 -5.21
CA ARG A 80 -4.95 -14.59 -6.03
C ARG A 80 -4.29 -14.27 -7.37
N HIS A 81 -2.97 -14.04 -7.38
CA HIS A 81 -2.24 -13.86 -8.63
C HIS A 81 -2.36 -15.09 -9.53
N ARG A 82 -2.24 -16.30 -8.97
CA ARG A 82 -2.42 -17.54 -9.74
C ARG A 82 -3.80 -17.62 -10.37
N GLU A 83 -4.86 -17.32 -9.62
CA GLU A 83 -6.24 -17.29 -10.13
C GLU A 83 -6.38 -16.30 -11.29
N ILE A 84 -5.97 -15.04 -11.09
CA ILE A 84 -6.05 -13.98 -12.11
C ILE A 84 -5.30 -14.37 -13.40
N TYR A 85 -4.10 -14.95 -13.26
CA TYR A 85 -3.33 -15.36 -14.44
C TYR A 85 -3.95 -16.53 -15.19
N LEU A 86 -4.50 -17.52 -14.47
CA LEU A 86 -5.22 -18.62 -15.11
C LEU A 86 -6.44 -18.10 -15.87
N ASP A 87 -7.23 -17.22 -15.25
CA ASP A 87 -8.40 -16.61 -15.89
C ASP A 87 -8.02 -15.80 -17.14
N ALA A 88 -6.96 -14.99 -17.06
CA ALA A 88 -6.47 -14.22 -18.19
C ALA A 88 -6.00 -15.11 -19.34
N MET A 89 -5.29 -16.21 -19.05
CA MET A 89 -4.84 -17.17 -20.05
C MET A 89 -6.01 -17.92 -20.71
N THR A 90 -7.00 -18.35 -19.94
CA THR A 90 -8.20 -19.00 -20.46
C THR A 90 -8.98 -18.05 -21.37
N ASN A 91 -9.17 -16.80 -20.95
CA ASN A 91 -9.85 -15.79 -21.77
C ASN A 91 -9.10 -15.48 -23.06
N ALA A 92 -7.77 -15.38 -23.01
CA ALA A 92 -6.94 -15.19 -24.19
C ALA A 92 -7.10 -16.36 -25.18
N ALA A 93 -7.07 -17.61 -24.71
CA ALA A 93 -7.28 -18.78 -25.55
C ALA A 93 -8.67 -18.78 -26.21
N LEU A 94 -9.73 -18.43 -25.46
CA LEU A 94 -11.09 -18.32 -25.98
C LEU A 94 -11.29 -17.17 -26.99
N SER A 95 -10.49 -16.10 -26.89
CA SER A 95 -10.50 -15.00 -27.85
C SER A 95 -9.72 -15.30 -29.13
N CYS A 96 -8.75 -16.22 -29.08
CA CYS A 96 -7.95 -16.62 -30.24
C CYS A 96 -8.64 -17.68 -31.13
N HIS A 97 -9.69 -18.33 -30.61
CA HIS A 97 -10.48 -19.34 -31.31
C HIS A 97 -11.84 -18.83 -31.82
N ARG A 98 -12.09 -17.52 -31.72
CA ARG A 98 -13.21 -16.81 -32.35
C ARG A 98 -12.69 -15.96 -33.50
#